data_AF-A0A9P6FNE4-F1
#
_entry.id   AF-A0A9P6FNE4-F1
#
_cell.length_a   1.000
_cell.length_b   1.000
_cell.length_c   1.000
_cell.angle_alpha   90.00
_cell.angle_beta   90.00
_cell.angle_gamma   90.00
#
_symmetry.space_group_name_H-M   'P 1'
#
loop_
_entity.id
_entity.type
_entity.pdbx_description
1 polymer ?
#
loop_
_entity_poly.entity_id
_entity_poly.type
_entity_poly.pdbx_seq_one_letter_code
_entity_poly.pdbx_strand_id
1 'polypeptide(L)'
;MYLGQLSEQLESINYFQQGVNLMMAERQAMPVDTTKGSEFLALSSKISSALCSMADIYLTDCCFEPNAESQCETYLAQAMQIEPVTPEVYQTLASVRLSQQRVDEAKAALAQGLALWLGSDSTEEDSLTPDYETRLSLVKLLLETAMFDEAFTVLNGLVDENDQVPDTLYLFGWANYISAEDMAPDAPNAEALRKELLENAREALNACVKMWHVTESTDEPMLQHSQELLQNITQIIGPEVEQEEPEGGEIEYEDDEDEEMN
;
A
#
# COMPACT_ATOMS: atom_id res chain seq x y z
N MET A 1 6.02 -24.29 7.94
CA MET A 1 5.76 -23.16 7.03
C MET A 1 5.27 -23.64 5.67
N TYR A 2 6.09 -24.31 4.84
CA TYR A 2 5.66 -24.74 3.49
C TYR A 2 4.40 -25.61 3.45
N LEU A 3 4.20 -26.53 4.40
CA LEU A 3 2.95 -27.31 4.46
C LEU A 3 1.72 -26.45 4.77
N GLY A 4 1.86 -25.40 5.58
CA GLY A 4 0.76 -24.45 5.84
C GLY A 4 0.40 -23.67 4.58
N GLN A 5 1.39 -23.21 3.82
CA GLN A 5 1.18 -22.48 2.55
C GLN A 5 0.55 -23.33 1.43
N LEU A 6 0.58 -24.66 1.55
CA LEU A 6 0.03 -25.61 0.56
C LEU A 6 -1.28 -26.28 1.04
N SER A 7 -1.75 -25.92 2.22
CA SER A 7 -2.98 -26.44 2.83
C SER A 7 -4.01 -25.34 2.97
N GLU A 8 -5.27 -25.72 3.15
CA GLU A 8 -6.40 -24.78 3.20
C GLU A 8 -6.98 -24.71 4.63
N GLN A 9 -7.53 -23.54 4.97
CA GLN A 9 -8.35 -23.33 6.17
C GLN A 9 -7.63 -23.81 7.46
N LEU A 10 -8.35 -24.54 8.33
CA LEU A 10 -7.85 -25.00 9.63
C LEU A 10 -6.67 -25.98 9.52
N GLU A 11 -6.50 -26.68 8.40
CA GLU A 11 -5.33 -27.53 8.19
C GLU A 11 -4.06 -26.68 8.06
N SER A 12 -4.15 -25.57 7.33
CA SER A 12 -3.06 -24.59 7.23
C SER A 12 -2.63 -24.08 8.61
N ILE A 13 -3.61 -23.65 9.43
CA ILE A 13 -3.39 -23.20 10.81
C ILE A 13 -2.62 -24.24 11.64
N ASN A 14 -2.98 -25.53 11.52
CA ASN A 14 -2.31 -26.59 12.28
C ASN A 14 -0.83 -26.71 11.89
N TYR A 15 -0.50 -26.68 10.60
CA TYR A 15 0.89 -26.74 10.15
C TYR A 15 1.69 -25.48 10.52
N PHE A 16 1.08 -24.29 10.46
CA PHE A 16 1.71 -23.07 10.95
C PHE A 16 1.98 -23.14 12.45
N GLN A 17 1.00 -23.57 13.25
CA GLN A 17 1.15 -23.69 14.70
C GLN A 17 2.26 -24.67 15.09
N GLN A 18 2.36 -25.81 14.42
CA GLN A 18 3.46 -26.76 14.64
C GLN A 18 4.82 -26.12 14.31
N GLY A 19 4.90 -25.37 13.20
CA GLY A 19 6.10 -24.63 12.81
C GLY A 19 6.49 -23.58 13.85
N VAL A 20 5.53 -22.76 14.30
CA VAL A 20 5.74 -21.74 15.33
C VAL A 20 6.24 -22.37 16.63
N ASN A 21 5.66 -23.49 17.07
CA ASN A 21 6.09 -24.17 18.29
C ASN A 21 7.55 -24.63 18.21
N LEU A 22 7.98 -25.17 17.08
CA LEU A 22 9.37 -25.58 16.85
C LEU A 22 10.31 -24.38 16.82
N MET A 23 9.96 -23.33 16.06
CA MET A 23 10.78 -22.11 15.95
C MET A 23 10.89 -21.37 17.30
N MET A 24 9.82 -21.33 18.10
CA MET A 24 9.84 -20.76 19.44
C MET A 24 10.79 -21.53 20.38
N ALA A 25 10.77 -22.87 20.33
CA ALA A 25 11.68 -23.70 21.12
C ALA A 25 13.15 -23.50 20.69
N GLU A 26 13.40 -23.41 19.39
CA GLU A 26 14.72 -23.12 18.83
C GLU A 26 15.21 -21.73 19.25
N ARG A 27 14.36 -20.70 19.14
CA ARG A 27 14.66 -19.33 19.57
C ARG A 27 14.96 -19.22 21.06
N GLN A 28 14.30 -20.02 21.90
CA GLN A 28 14.57 -20.05 23.35
C GLN A 28 15.89 -20.76 23.68
N ALA A 29 16.34 -21.68 22.83
CA ALA A 29 17.58 -22.43 23.02
C ALA A 29 18.83 -21.67 22.51
N MET A 30 18.64 -20.67 21.64
CA MET A 30 19.74 -19.88 21.08
C MET A 30 20.04 -18.62 21.93
N PRO A 31 21.28 -18.11 21.94
CA PRO A 31 21.60 -16.84 22.59
C PRO A 31 20.82 -15.69 21.96
N VAL A 32 20.34 -14.77 22.79
CA VAL A 32 19.75 -13.52 22.29
C VAL A 32 20.85 -12.70 21.62
N ASP A 33 20.71 -12.50 20.31
CA ASP A 33 21.60 -11.68 19.50
C ASP A 33 20.77 -10.66 18.72
N THR A 34 20.80 -9.42 19.18
CA THR A 34 20.09 -8.29 18.55
C THR A 34 20.93 -7.59 17.49
N THR A 35 22.05 -8.17 17.08
CA THR A 35 22.83 -7.67 15.95
C THR A 35 22.01 -7.80 14.68
N LYS A 36 21.98 -6.75 13.85
CA LYS A 36 21.29 -6.79 12.54
C LYS A 36 21.77 -7.98 11.72
N GLY A 37 20.83 -8.68 11.07
CA GLY A 37 21.10 -9.87 10.28
C GLY A 37 21.39 -11.16 11.07
N SER A 38 21.29 -11.15 12.41
CA SER A 38 21.53 -12.37 13.19
C SER A 38 20.47 -13.46 12.91
N GLU A 39 20.85 -14.73 13.09
CA GLU A 39 19.91 -15.85 13.00
C GLU A 39 18.77 -15.72 14.02
N PHE A 40 19.03 -15.12 15.19
CA PHE A 40 18.02 -14.86 16.21
C PHE A 40 16.94 -13.88 15.72
N LEU A 41 17.34 -12.78 15.08
CA LEU A 41 16.40 -11.82 14.49
C LEU A 41 15.66 -12.41 13.30
N ALA A 42 16.35 -13.14 12.40
CA ALA A 42 15.73 -13.80 11.27
C ALA A 42 14.67 -14.84 11.70
N LEU A 43 14.96 -15.61 12.76
CA LEU A 43 13.99 -16.54 13.34
C LEU A 43 12.83 -15.82 14.02
N SER A 44 13.09 -14.69 14.69
CA SER A 44 12.06 -13.83 15.29
C SER A 44 11.08 -13.33 14.24
N SER A 45 11.58 -12.77 13.12
CA SER A 45 10.73 -12.31 12.01
C SER A 45 9.89 -13.45 11.40
N LYS A 46 10.48 -14.65 11.22
CA LYS A 46 9.74 -15.82 10.72
C LYS A 46 8.61 -16.26 11.65
N ILE A 47 8.80 -16.17 12.96
CA ILE A 47 7.77 -16.48 13.95
C ILE A 47 6.64 -15.45 13.86
N SER A 48 6.97 -14.15 13.83
CA SER A 48 5.98 -13.08 13.71
C SER A 48 5.16 -13.19 12.43
N SER A 49 5.81 -13.39 11.27
CA SER A 49 5.12 -13.57 9.99
C SER A 49 4.22 -14.81 9.97
N ALA A 50 4.64 -15.92 10.60
CA ALA A 50 3.80 -17.10 10.77
C ALA A 50 2.52 -16.83 11.58
N LEU A 51 2.65 -16.03 12.65
CA LEU A 51 1.53 -15.62 13.49
C LEU A 51 0.58 -14.67 12.73
N CYS A 52 1.13 -13.73 11.96
CA CYS A 52 0.34 -12.86 11.06
C CYS A 52 -0.43 -13.68 10.03
N SER A 53 0.25 -14.62 9.34
CA SER A 53 -0.38 -15.51 8.37
C SER A 53 -1.55 -16.30 8.97
N MET A 54 -1.43 -16.78 10.21
CA MET A 54 -2.54 -17.46 10.88
C MET A 54 -3.71 -16.52 11.20
N ALA A 55 -3.44 -15.28 11.59
CA ALA A 55 -4.50 -14.28 11.77
C ALA A 55 -5.19 -13.96 10.44
N ASP A 56 -4.44 -13.80 9.35
CA ASP A 56 -5.00 -13.53 8.01
C ASP A 56 -5.90 -14.66 7.52
N ILE A 57 -5.52 -15.93 7.74
CA ILE A 57 -6.38 -17.10 7.44
C ILE A 57 -7.71 -17.02 8.21
N TYR A 58 -7.71 -16.56 9.47
CA TYR A 58 -8.95 -16.35 10.21
C TYR A 58 -9.73 -15.11 9.78
N LEU A 59 -9.09 -14.12 9.15
CA LEU A 59 -9.77 -12.97 8.54
C LEU A 59 -10.42 -13.31 7.20
N THR A 60 -9.95 -14.35 6.51
CA THR A 60 -10.45 -14.75 5.18
C THR A 60 -11.11 -16.13 5.21
N ASP A 61 -10.33 -17.20 5.13
CA ASP A 61 -10.79 -18.57 4.86
C ASP A 61 -11.56 -19.18 6.04
N CYS A 62 -11.19 -18.80 7.26
CA CYS A 62 -11.79 -19.28 8.50
C CYS A 62 -12.64 -18.22 9.22
N CYS A 63 -13.08 -17.17 8.52
CA CYS A 63 -13.83 -16.05 9.12
C CYS A 63 -15.20 -16.43 9.70
N PHE A 64 -15.77 -17.57 9.29
CA PHE A 64 -17.02 -18.10 9.83
C PHE A 64 -16.84 -18.97 11.09
N GLU A 65 -15.61 -19.26 11.50
CA GLU A 65 -15.36 -20.02 12.71
C GLU A 65 -15.76 -19.20 13.96
N PRO A 66 -16.47 -19.79 14.93
CA PRO A 66 -17.00 -19.06 16.08
C PRO A 66 -15.90 -18.46 16.98
N ASN A 67 -14.67 -18.92 16.84
CA ASN A 67 -13.51 -18.44 17.58
C ASN A 67 -12.55 -17.58 16.74
N ALA A 68 -12.88 -17.25 15.48
CA ALA A 68 -11.97 -16.56 14.55
C ALA A 68 -11.39 -15.28 15.15
N GLU A 69 -12.24 -14.38 15.65
CA GLU A 69 -11.80 -13.13 16.28
C GLU A 69 -10.86 -13.37 17.47
N SER A 70 -11.20 -14.31 18.36
CA SER A 70 -10.36 -14.63 19.52
C SER A 70 -9.01 -15.24 19.14
N GLN A 71 -8.94 -15.96 18.01
CA GLN A 71 -7.69 -16.51 17.49
C GLN A 71 -6.81 -15.40 16.89
N CYS A 72 -7.39 -14.49 16.11
CA CYS A 72 -6.68 -13.30 15.61
C CYS A 72 -6.02 -12.51 16.75
N GLU A 73 -6.77 -12.19 17.81
CA GLU A 73 -6.22 -11.50 18.99
C GLU A 73 -5.10 -12.31 19.67
N THR A 74 -5.26 -13.64 19.75
CA THR A 74 -4.27 -14.53 20.37
C THR A 74 -2.96 -14.57 19.58
N TYR A 75 -3.03 -14.61 18.24
CA TYR A 75 -1.83 -14.61 17.41
C TYR A 75 -1.16 -13.26 17.36
N LEU A 76 -1.93 -12.17 17.26
CA LEU A 76 -1.38 -10.81 17.31
C LEU A 76 -0.72 -10.51 18.65
N ALA A 77 -1.33 -10.90 19.77
CA ALA A 77 -0.73 -10.73 21.09
C ALA A 77 0.60 -11.50 21.23
N GLN A 78 0.72 -12.68 20.61
CA GLN A 78 1.98 -13.40 20.55
C GLN A 78 3.00 -12.70 19.66
N ALA A 79 2.60 -12.25 18.46
CA ALA A 79 3.50 -11.59 17.52
C ALA A 79 4.07 -10.28 18.08
N MET A 80 3.24 -9.51 18.79
CA MET A 80 3.64 -8.29 19.51
C MET A 80 4.65 -8.52 20.65
N GLN A 81 4.81 -9.76 21.13
CA GLN A 81 5.83 -10.11 22.14
C GLN A 81 7.16 -10.54 21.51
N ILE A 82 7.22 -10.65 20.18
CA ILE A 82 8.42 -11.03 19.45
C ILE A 82 9.16 -9.77 19.01
N GLU A 83 10.24 -9.44 19.71
CA GLU A 83 11.09 -8.31 19.36
C GLU A 83 12.12 -8.67 18.27
N PRO A 84 12.38 -7.77 17.30
CA PRO A 84 11.66 -6.51 17.06
C PRO A 84 10.30 -6.75 16.38
N VAL A 85 9.32 -5.89 16.71
CA VAL A 85 8.03 -5.86 16.00
C VAL A 85 8.23 -5.33 14.58
N THR A 86 7.73 -6.07 13.58
CA THR A 86 7.89 -5.73 12.15
C THR A 86 6.67 -4.96 11.60
N PRO A 87 6.82 -4.25 10.45
CA PRO A 87 5.69 -3.56 9.81
C PRO A 87 4.50 -4.47 9.52
N GLU A 88 4.77 -5.72 9.11
CA GLU A 88 3.75 -6.75 8.85
C GLU A 88 2.83 -6.97 10.07
N VAL A 89 3.37 -7.02 11.29
CA VAL A 89 2.53 -7.23 12.48
C VAL A 89 1.58 -6.06 12.71
N TYR A 90 2.03 -4.83 12.47
CA TYR A 90 1.18 -3.64 12.56
C TYR A 90 0.13 -3.60 11.45
N GLN A 91 0.48 -4.04 10.25
CA GLN A 91 -0.46 -4.13 9.12
C GLN A 91 -1.55 -5.17 9.39
N THR A 92 -1.21 -6.37 9.86
CA THR A 92 -2.18 -7.40 10.26
C THR A 92 -3.01 -6.94 11.47
N LEU A 93 -2.41 -6.24 12.44
CA LEU A 93 -3.15 -5.62 13.55
C LEU A 93 -4.20 -4.63 13.04
N ALA A 94 -3.86 -3.79 12.05
CA ALA A 94 -4.80 -2.87 11.45
C ALA A 94 -5.97 -3.61 10.76
N SER A 95 -5.69 -4.68 10.01
CA SER A 95 -6.72 -5.52 9.39
C SER A 95 -7.68 -6.14 10.42
N VAL A 96 -7.16 -6.63 11.56
CA VAL A 96 -7.99 -7.14 12.65
C VAL A 96 -8.80 -6.03 13.31
N ARG A 97 -8.24 -4.84 13.52
CA ARG A 97 -8.99 -3.70 14.07
C ARG A 97 -10.09 -3.23 13.14
N LEU A 98 -9.87 -3.24 11.83
CA LEU A 98 -10.90 -2.94 10.83
C LEU A 98 -12.03 -3.96 10.85
N SER A 99 -11.74 -5.27 10.89
CA SER A 99 -12.79 -6.30 10.97
C SER A 99 -13.63 -6.22 12.26
N GLN A 100 -13.05 -5.69 13.33
CA GLN A 100 -13.72 -5.37 14.59
C GLN A 100 -14.44 -4.01 14.62
N GLN A 101 -14.44 -3.26 13.51
CA GLN A 101 -15.00 -1.90 13.43
C GLN A 101 -14.30 -0.89 14.36
N ARG A 102 -13.02 -1.08 14.67
CA ARG A 102 -12.18 -0.23 15.54
C ARG A 102 -11.23 0.63 14.72
N VAL A 103 -11.79 1.52 13.90
CA VAL A 103 -11.06 2.32 12.91
C VAL A 103 -9.92 3.16 13.52
N ASP A 104 -10.13 3.82 14.65
CA ASP A 104 -9.09 4.65 15.28
C ASP A 104 -7.87 3.83 15.74
N GLU A 105 -8.11 2.59 16.17
CA GLU A 105 -7.03 1.69 16.55
C GLU A 105 -6.30 1.11 15.33
N ALA A 106 -7.01 0.90 14.22
CA ALA A 106 -6.39 0.56 12.95
C ALA A 106 -5.45 1.67 12.47
N LYS A 107 -5.90 2.94 12.53
CA LYS A 107 -5.06 4.10 12.21
C LYS A 107 -3.80 4.17 13.07
N ALA A 108 -3.95 3.95 14.38
CA ALA A 108 -2.81 3.94 15.30
C ALA A 108 -1.81 2.83 14.97
N ALA A 109 -2.28 1.63 14.61
CA ALA A 109 -1.44 0.53 14.17
C ALA A 109 -0.71 0.84 12.85
N LEU A 110 -1.43 1.34 11.84
CA LEU A 110 -0.85 1.74 10.54
C LEU A 110 0.25 2.79 10.70
N ALA A 111 0.01 3.82 11.51
CA ALA A 111 1.00 4.85 11.80
C ALA A 111 2.27 4.29 12.47
N GLN A 112 2.11 3.34 13.40
CA GLN A 112 3.25 2.65 14.02
C GLN A 112 4.02 1.80 13.01
N GLY A 113 3.33 1.06 12.15
CA GLY A 113 3.95 0.25 11.10
C GLY A 113 4.72 1.09 10.09
N LEU A 114 4.15 2.20 9.63
CA LEU A 114 4.80 3.15 8.73
C LEU A 114 6.07 3.75 9.34
N ALA A 115 6.02 4.16 10.61
CA ALA A 115 7.17 4.76 11.28
C ALA A 115 8.42 3.86 11.36
N LEU A 116 8.28 2.54 11.15
CA LEU A 116 9.40 1.61 11.15
C LEU A 116 10.24 1.65 9.87
N TRP A 117 9.70 2.11 8.75
CA TRP A 117 10.36 2.01 7.45
C TRP A 117 10.22 3.26 6.59
N LEU A 118 9.19 4.09 6.79
CA LEU A 118 8.97 5.29 6.01
C LEU A 118 10.14 6.28 6.22
N GLY A 119 10.75 6.72 5.12
CA GLY A 119 11.95 7.57 5.12
C GLY A 119 13.28 6.82 5.27
N SER A 120 13.26 5.49 5.36
CA SER A 120 14.46 4.65 5.23
C SER A 120 14.81 4.45 3.76
N ASP A 121 16.09 4.30 3.44
CA ASP A 121 16.52 3.93 2.09
C ASP A 121 16.19 2.45 1.85
N SER A 122 15.40 2.18 0.81
CA SER A 122 14.99 0.83 0.42
C SER A 122 16.12 0.00 -0.18
N THR A 123 17.23 0.65 -0.58
CA THR A 123 18.41 -0.01 -1.15
C THR A 123 19.38 -0.55 -0.10
N GLU A 124 19.17 -0.24 1.17
CA GLU A 124 19.93 -0.83 2.27
C GLU A 124 19.63 -2.33 2.40
N GLU A 125 20.67 -3.17 2.51
CA GLU A 125 20.52 -4.64 2.63
C GLU A 125 19.62 -5.07 3.81
N ASP A 126 19.51 -4.25 4.85
CA ASP A 126 18.70 -4.49 6.05
C ASP A 126 17.46 -3.57 6.14
N SER A 127 16.97 -3.05 5.00
CA SER A 127 15.79 -2.18 4.98
C SER A 127 14.56 -2.91 5.53
N LEU A 128 13.81 -2.26 6.42
CA LEU A 128 12.51 -2.74 6.87
C LEU A 128 11.39 -2.41 5.88
N THR A 129 11.73 -1.79 4.74
CA THR A 129 10.80 -1.49 3.66
C THR A 129 10.13 -2.78 3.20
N PRO A 130 8.80 -2.91 3.32
CA PRO A 130 8.11 -4.10 2.84
C PRO A 130 8.24 -4.24 1.32
N ASP A 131 8.06 -5.46 0.82
CA ASP A 131 8.03 -5.70 -0.62
C ASP A 131 6.88 -4.93 -1.31
N TYR A 132 6.94 -4.90 -2.65
CA TYR A 132 6.01 -4.14 -3.48
C TYR A 132 4.54 -4.50 -3.20
N GLU A 133 4.23 -5.80 -3.18
CA GLU A 133 2.86 -6.31 -2.97
C GLU A 133 2.33 -6.01 -1.57
N THR A 134 3.21 -6.08 -0.56
CA THR A 134 2.86 -5.74 0.82
C THR A 134 2.54 -4.26 0.96
N ARG A 135 3.34 -3.38 0.31
CA ARG A 135 3.08 -1.93 0.24
C ARG A 135 1.79 -1.63 -0.52
N LEU A 136 1.51 -2.34 -1.61
CA LEU A 136 0.25 -2.20 -2.36
C LEU A 136 -0.96 -2.58 -1.50
N SER A 137 -0.84 -3.65 -0.70
CA SER A 137 -1.86 -4.06 0.26
C SER A 137 -2.03 -3.04 1.40
N LEU A 138 -0.94 -2.43 1.86
CA LEU A 138 -0.96 -1.35 2.85
C LEU A 138 -1.72 -0.13 2.35
N VAL A 139 -1.55 0.27 1.09
CA VAL A 139 -2.30 1.39 0.48
C VAL A 139 -3.80 1.16 0.62
N LYS A 140 -4.30 -0.05 0.36
CA LYS A 140 -5.74 -0.36 0.50
C LYS A 140 -6.24 -0.08 1.93
N LEU A 141 -5.48 -0.45 2.95
CA LEU A 141 -5.82 -0.19 4.36
C LEU A 141 -5.75 1.31 4.71
N LEU A 142 -4.78 2.03 4.15
CA LEU A 142 -4.67 3.48 4.34
C LEU A 142 -5.86 4.21 3.70
N LEU A 143 -6.29 3.80 2.51
CA LEU A 143 -7.48 4.36 1.86
C LEU A 143 -8.77 4.01 2.63
N GLU A 144 -8.93 2.77 3.10
CA GLU A 144 -10.09 2.36 3.91
C GLU A 144 -10.20 3.15 5.23
N THR A 145 -9.06 3.61 5.76
CA THR A 145 -9.00 4.45 6.96
C THR A 145 -8.94 5.95 6.66
N ALA A 146 -9.01 6.39 5.40
CA ALA A 146 -8.86 7.80 5.00
C ALA A 146 -7.53 8.45 5.49
N MET A 147 -6.45 7.68 5.49
CA MET A 147 -5.07 8.16 5.72
C MET A 147 -4.42 8.52 4.38
N PHE A 148 -4.95 9.57 3.72
CA PHE A 148 -4.62 9.89 2.33
C PHE A 148 -3.17 10.35 2.12
N ASP A 149 -2.63 11.18 3.02
CA ASP A 149 -1.25 11.69 2.92
C ASP A 149 -0.24 10.54 2.96
N GLU A 150 -0.44 9.60 3.88
CA GLU A 150 0.38 8.39 3.96
C GLU A 150 0.17 7.49 2.74
N ALA A 151 -1.08 7.32 2.26
CA ALA A 151 -1.36 6.53 1.07
C ALA A 151 -0.63 7.08 -0.16
N PHE A 152 -0.68 8.40 -0.39
CA PHE A 152 0.05 9.05 -1.49
C PHE A 152 1.56 8.90 -1.34
N THR A 153 2.09 9.00 -0.12
CA THR A 153 3.52 8.80 0.10
C THR A 153 3.97 7.40 -0.31
N VAL A 154 3.22 6.35 0.07
CA VAL A 154 3.52 4.97 -0.33
C VAL A 154 3.32 4.76 -1.84
N LEU A 155 2.22 5.29 -2.39
CA LEU A 155 1.89 5.19 -3.81
C LEU A 155 2.93 5.84 -4.72
N ASN A 156 3.43 7.03 -4.38
CA ASN A 156 4.51 7.69 -5.13
C ASN A 156 5.75 6.79 -5.20
N GLY A 157 6.15 6.20 -4.06
CA GLY A 157 7.27 5.27 -4.04
C GLY A 157 7.04 4.00 -4.88
N LEU A 158 5.81 3.50 -4.95
CA LEU A 158 5.46 2.35 -5.81
C LEU A 158 5.47 2.71 -7.30
N VAL A 159 5.00 3.91 -7.67
CA VAL A 159 5.03 4.42 -9.05
C VAL A 159 6.47 4.67 -9.50
N ASP A 160 7.30 5.28 -8.64
CA ASP A 160 8.73 5.50 -8.92
C ASP A 160 9.49 4.18 -9.14
N GLU A 161 9.10 3.12 -8.43
CA GLU A 161 9.70 1.79 -8.56
C GLU A 161 9.21 1.05 -9.81
N ASN A 162 7.91 1.11 -10.11
CA ASN A 162 7.32 0.50 -11.30
C ASN A 162 5.98 1.15 -11.67
N ASP A 163 5.98 1.94 -12.75
CA ASP A 163 4.82 2.64 -13.30
C ASP A 163 4.00 1.80 -14.30
N GLN A 164 4.36 0.52 -14.49
CA GLN A 164 3.69 -0.38 -15.43
C GLN A 164 2.74 -1.38 -14.76
N VAL A 165 2.52 -1.25 -13.45
CA VAL A 165 1.60 -2.13 -12.69
C VAL A 165 0.18 -1.53 -12.71
N PRO A 166 -0.79 -2.19 -13.36
CA PRO A 166 -2.17 -1.68 -13.44
C PRO A 166 -2.78 -1.41 -12.05
N ASP A 167 -2.60 -2.30 -11.09
CA ASP A 167 -3.11 -2.15 -9.72
C ASP A 167 -2.58 -0.89 -9.01
N THR A 168 -1.30 -0.56 -9.20
CA THR A 168 -0.70 0.64 -8.61
C THR A 168 -1.29 1.90 -9.21
N LEU A 169 -1.41 1.94 -10.54
CA LEU A 169 -2.03 3.07 -11.25
C LEU A 169 -3.51 3.23 -10.89
N TYR A 170 -4.23 2.11 -10.77
CA TYR A 170 -5.62 2.09 -10.31
C TYR A 170 -5.74 2.67 -8.89
N LEU A 171 -4.94 2.19 -7.94
CA LEU A 171 -4.97 2.70 -6.56
C LEU A 171 -4.55 4.16 -6.47
N PHE A 172 -3.61 4.61 -7.31
CA PHE A 172 -3.23 6.03 -7.40
C PHE A 172 -4.40 6.88 -7.89
N GLY A 173 -5.07 6.44 -8.95
CA GLY A 173 -6.26 7.11 -9.48
C GLY A 173 -7.42 7.12 -8.49
N TRP A 174 -7.67 5.98 -7.84
CA TRP A 174 -8.70 5.84 -6.82
C TRP A 174 -8.43 6.72 -5.60
N ALA A 175 -7.18 6.76 -5.10
CA ALA A 175 -6.77 7.61 -3.99
C ALA A 175 -7.05 9.10 -4.27
N ASN A 176 -6.70 9.58 -5.47
CA ASN A 176 -7.00 10.94 -5.91
C ASN A 176 -8.50 11.20 -5.98
N TYR A 177 -9.27 10.27 -6.56
CA TYR A 177 -10.71 10.40 -6.69
C TYR A 177 -11.41 10.50 -5.32
N ILE A 178 -11.12 9.57 -4.40
CA ILE A 178 -11.77 9.58 -3.08
C ILE A 178 -11.29 10.74 -2.20
N SER A 179 -10.04 11.20 -2.34
CA SER A 179 -9.55 12.40 -1.65
C SER A 179 -10.28 13.66 -2.14
N ALA A 180 -10.63 13.72 -3.43
CA ALA A 180 -11.42 14.80 -4.00
C ALA A 180 -12.87 14.80 -3.47
N GLU A 181 -13.44 13.62 -3.23
CA GLU A 181 -14.79 13.47 -2.67
C GLU A 181 -14.86 13.73 -1.16
N ASP A 182 -13.80 13.39 -0.41
CA ASP A 182 -13.72 13.63 1.04
C ASP A 182 -13.43 15.10 1.39
N MET A 183 -13.03 15.91 0.40
CA MET A 183 -12.67 17.31 0.61
C MET A 183 -13.82 18.14 1.17
N ALA A 184 -13.55 18.83 2.28
CA ALA A 184 -14.49 19.76 2.87
C ALA A 184 -14.80 20.92 1.90
N PRO A 185 -16.09 21.20 1.58
CA PRO A 185 -16.46 22.18 0.56
C PRO A 185 -16.10 23.62 0.93
N ASP A 186 -15.86 23.90 2.20
CA ASP A 186 -15.50 25.20 2.76
C ASP A 186 -13.99 25.40 2.98
N ALA A 187 -13.17 24.39 2.63
CA ALA A 187 -11.71 24.53 2.71
C ALA A 187 -11.20 25.61 1.74
N PRO A 188 -10.15 26.37 2.12
CA PRO A 188 -9.51 27.33 1.21
C PRO A 188 -9.04 26.64 -0.07
N ASN A 189 -9.36 27.21 -1.23
CA ASN A 189 -9.03 26.66 -2.56
C ASN A 189 -9.59 25.26 -2.85
N ALA A 190 -10.62 24.80 -2.12
CA ALA A 190 -11.19 23.47 -2.28
C ALA A 190 -11.57 23.14 -3.73
N GLU A 191 -12.18 24.09 -4.46
CA GLU A 191 -12.59 23.85 -5.86
C GLU A 191 -11.39 23.61 -6.78
N ALA A 192 -10.32 24.40 -6.63
CA ALA A 192 -9.12 24.26 -7.44
C ALA A 192 -8.37 22.95 -7.12
N LEU A 193 -8.21 22.64 -5.83
CA LEU A 193 -7.55 21.42 -5.39
C LEU A 193 -8.35 20.16 -5.73
N ARG A 194 -9.69 20.21 -5.60
CA ARG A 194 -10.57 19.13 -6.06
C ARG A 194 -10.40 18.88 -7.55
N LYS A 195 -10.33 19.94 -8.35
CA LYS A 195 -10.12 19.82 -9.80
C LYS A 195 -8.77 19.17 -10.11
N GLU A 196 -7.70 19.60 -9.42
CA GLU A 196 -6.35 19.01 -9.57
C GLU A 196 -6.34 17.52 -9.22
N LEU A 197 -6.93 17.12 -8.09
CA LEU A 197 -7.07 15.72 -7.70
C LEU A 197 -7.84 14.91 -8.76
N LEU A 198 -8.92 15.47 -9.32
CA LEU A 198 -9.68 14.78 -10.38
C LEU A 198 -8.91 14.68 -11.70
N GLU A 199 -8.06 15.66 -12.03
CA GLU A 199 -7.16 15.60 -13.18
C GLU A 199 -6.10 14.51 -12.99
N ASN A 200 -5.46 14.45 -11.81
CA ASN A 200 -4.51 13.40 -11.45
C ASN A 200 -5.17 12.01 -11.46
N ALA A 201 -6.41 11.91 -10.95
CA ALA A 201 -7.18 10.67 -10.98
C ALA A 201 -7.41 10.21 -12.43
N ARG A 202 -7.82 11.13 -13.33
CA ARG A 202 -8.06 10.82 -14.73
C ARG A 202 -6.80 10.32 -15.42
N GLU A 203 -5.66 10.99 -15.20
CA GLU A 203 -4.37 10.59 -15.78
C GLU A 203 -3.98 9.18 -15.34
N ALA A 204 -3.98 8.92 -14.03
CA ALA A 204 -3.63 7.61 -13.48
C ALA A 204 -4.58 6.49 -13.94
N LEU A 205 -5.88 6.76 -14.03
CA LEU A 205 -6.86 5.77 -14.49
C LEU A 205 -6.75 5.49 -15.99
N ASN A 206 -6.47 6.50 -16.81
CA ASN A 206 -6.15 6.31 -18.23
C ASN A 206 -4.89 5.45 -18.39
N ALA A 207 -3.85 5.72 -17.61
CA ALA A 207 -2.63 4.91 -17.57
C ALA A 207 -2.93 3.46 -17.12
N CYS A 208 -3.76 3.28 -16.10
CA CYS A 208 -4.22 1.97 -15.63
C CYS A 208 -4.91 1.18 -16.76
N VAL A 209 -5.90 1.76 -17.45
CA VAL A 209 -6.61 1.11 -18.56
C VAL A 209 -5.63 0.72 -19.68
N LYS A 210 -4.69 1.62 -20.01
CA LYS A 210 -3.65 1.34 -21.00
C LYS A 210 -2.77 0.17 -20.56
N MET A 211 -2.25 0.19 -19.34
CA MET A 211 -1.37 -0.86 -18.82
C MET A 211 -2.10 -2.18 -18.68
N TRP A 212 -3.37 -2.19 -18.25
CA TRP A 212 -4.20 -3.39 -18.19
C TRP A 212 -4.21 -4.15 -19.52
N HIS A 213 -4.34 -3.45 -20.65
CA HIS A 213 -4.27 -4.05 -21.99
C HIS A 213 -2.85 -4.48 -22.38
N VAL A 214 -1.83 -3.68 -22.07
CA VAL A 214 -0.43 -3.97 -22.41
C VAL A 214 0.08 -5.19 -21.66
N THR A 215 -0.28 -5.35 -20.39
CA THR A 215 0.14 -6.45 -19.53
C THR A 215 -0.77 -7.67 -19.63
N GLU A 216 -1.80 -7.62 -20.48
CA GLU A 216 -2.82 -8.68 -20.61
C GLU A 216 -3.43 -9.09 -19.26
N SER A 217 -3.73 -8.12 -18.39
CA SER A 217 -4.34 -8.38 -17.09
C SER A 217 -5.72 -9.03 -17.24
N THR A 218 -6.11 -9.82 -16.25
CA THR A 218 -7.41 -10.51 -16.22
C THR A 218 -8.37 -9.94 -15.17
N ASP A 219 -7.98 -8.89 -14.45
CA ASP A 219 -8.84 -8.23 -13.45
C ASP A 219 -9.86 -7.33 -14.15
N GLU A 220 -10.93 -7.95 -14.64
CA GLU A 220 -12.05 -7.29 -15.29
C GLU A 220 -12.82 -6.33 -14.35
N PRO A 221 -13.08 -6.66 -13.06
CA PRO A 221 -13.68 -5.71 -12.12
C PRO A 221 -12.90 -4.40 -11.99
N MET A 222 -11.56 -4.46 -11.89
CA MET A 222 -10.72 -3.27 -11.82
C MET A 222 -10.81 -2.42 -13.09
N LEU A 223 -10.82 -3.05 -14.27
CA LEU A 223 -10.98 -2.37 -15.55
C LEU A 223 -12.32 -1.62 -15.62
N GLN A 224 -13.41 -2.31 -15.26
CA GLN A 224 -14.75 -1.74 -15.27
C GLN A 224 -14.86 -0.55 -14.34
N HIS A 225 -14.38 -0.68 -13.10
CA HIS A 225 -14.40 0.43 -12.15
C HIS A 225 -13.54 1.61 -12.62
N SER A 226 -12.37 1.35 -13.20
CA SER A 226 -11.53 2.42 -13.76
C SER A 226 -12.28 3.20 -14.85
N GLN A 227 -13.01 2.52 -15.73
CA GLN A 227 -13.82 3.15 -16.76
C GLN A 227 -15.02 3.93 -16.19
N GLU A 228 -15.67 3.42 -15.15
CA GLU A 228 -16.75 4.13 -14.45
C GLU A 228 -16.24 5.42 -13.81
N LEU A 229 -15.08 5.38 -13.16
CA LEU A 229 -14.46 6.56 -12.57
C LEU A 229 -14.08 7.60 -13.62
N LEU A 230 -13.50 7.18 -14.74
CA LEU A 230 -13.20 8.08 -15.87
C LEU A 230 -14.46 8.76 -16.41
N GLN A 231 -15.58 8.04 -16.50
CA GLN A 231 -16.86 8.63 -16.89
C GLN A 231 -17.37 9.65 -15.86
N ASN A 232 -17.29 9.32 -14.57
CA ASN A 232 -17.70 10.22 -13.49
C ASN A 232 -16.84 11.50 -13.47
N ILE A 233 -15.52 11.35 -13.57
CA ILE A 233 -14.58 12.48 -13.63
C ILE A 233 -14.90 13.37 -14.84
N THR A 234 -15.12 12.77 -16.01
CA THR A 234 -15.47 13.50 -17.24
C THR A 234 -16.76 14.32 -17.08
N GLN A 235 -17.75 13.80 -16.34
CA GLN A 235 -18.98 14.56 -16.05
C GLN A 235 -18.74 15.77 -15.14
N ILE A 236 -17.74 15.70 -14.26
CA ILE A 236 -17.44 16.74 -13.27
C ILE A 236 -16.53 17.83 -13.88
N ILE A 237 -15.40 17.44 -14.48
CA ILE A 237 -14.37 18.38 -14.96
C ILE A 237 -14.35 18.57 -16.48
N GLY A 238 -15.25 17.89 -17.20
CA GLY A 238 -15.32 17.90 -18.65
C GLY A 238 -14.37 16.89 -19.31
N PRO A 239 -14.40 16.81 -20.66
CA PRO A 239 -13.51 15.93 -21.41
C PRO A 239 -12.05 16.32 -21.21
N GLU A 240 -11.16 15.36 -21.45
CA GLU A 240 -9.74 15.63 -21.55
C GLU A 240 -9.49 16.61 -22.69
N VAL A 241 -8.86 17.74 -22.38
CA VAL A 241 -8.45 18.71 -23.37
C VAL A 241 -7.00 18.36 -23.69
N GLU A 242 -6.76 17.83 -24.88
CA GLU A 242 -5.39 17.72 -25.40
C GLU A 242 -4.82 19.14 -25.41
N GLN A 243 -3.86 19.41 -24.52
CA GLN A 243 -3.07 20.62 -24.64
C GLN A 243 -2.28 20.45 -25.94
N GLU A 244 -2.64 21.21 -26.98
CA GLU A 244 -1.76 21.40 -28.12
C GLU A 244 -0.42 21.84 -27.53
N GLU A 245 0.61 20.99 -27.64
CA GLU A 245 1.98 21.42 -27.34
C GLU A 245 2.17 22.74 -28.07
N PRO A 246 2.62 23.82 -27.40
CA PRO A 246 2.88 25.05 -28.10
C PRO A 246 3.91 24.72 -29.18
N GLU A 247 3.48 24.73 -30.45
CA GLU A 247 4.37 24.62 -31.60
C GLU A 247 5.53 25.56 -31.29
N GLY A 248 6.73 24.98 -31.14
CA GLY A 248 7.92 25.68 -30.75
C GLY A 248 8.14 26.85 -31.70
N GLY A 249 7.65 28.02 -31.30
CA GLY A 249 7.90 29.26 -31.99
C GLY A 249 9.39 29.49 -31.86
N GLU A 250 10.12 29.24 -32.95
CA GLU A 250 11.49 29.70 -33.10
C GLU A 250 11.51 31.18 -32.73
N ILE A 251 12.08 31.49 -31.57
CA ILE A 251 12.47 32.85 -31.24
C ILE A 251 13.67 33.10 -32.16
N GLU A 252 13.40 33.61 -33.36
CA GLU A 252 14.41 34.31 -34.16
C GLU A 252 14.88 35.49 -33.31
N TYR A 253 16.07 35.34 -32.74
CA TYR A 253 16.82 36.48 -32.23
C TYR A 253 17.21 37.31 -33.46
N GLU A 254 16.41 38.35 -33.78
CA GLU A 254 16.91 39.47 -34.56
C GLU A 254 18.03 40.10 -33.74
N ASP A 255 19.27 39.75 -34.08
CA ASP A 255 20.46 40.51 -33.70
C ASP A 255 20.30 41.89 -34.36
N ASP A 256 19.78 42.86 -33.59
CA ASP A 256 19.88 44.28 -33.89
C ASP A 256 21.37 44.67 -33.82
N GLU A 257 22.08 44.51 -34.95
CA GLU A 257 23.25 45.30 -35.27
C GLU A 257 22.82 46.75 -35.51
N ASP A 258 23.25 47.66 -34.63
CA ASP A 258 23.63 49.07 -34.87
C ASP A 258 23.70 49.76 -33.49
N GLU A 259 24.66 50.60 -33.09
CA GLU A 259 25.46 51.54 -33.85
C GLU A 259 26.62 52.05 -32.97
N GLU A 260 27.66 52.53 -33.63
CA GLU A 260 28.94 53.04 -33.12
C GLU A 260 28.84 54.12 -32.03
N MET A 261 29.75 54.04 -31.06
CA MET A 261 30.30 55.21 -30.36
C MET A 261 31.82 55.22 -30.51
N ASN A 262 32.31 55.71 -31.66
CA ASN A 262 33.43 56.66 -31.81
C ASN A 262 33.83 56.91 -33.27
#